data_AF-A0A8T0DQA1-F1
#
_entry.id   AF-A0A8T0DQA1-F1
#
_cell.length_a   1.000
_cell.length_b   1.000
_cell.length_c   1.000
_cell.angle_alpha   90.00
_cell.angle_beta   90.00
_cell.angle_gamma   90.00
#
_symmetry.space_group_name_H-M   'P 1'
#
loop_
_entity.id
_entity.type
_entity.pdbx_description
1 polymer ?
#
loop_
_entity_poly.entity_id
_entity_poly.type
_entity_poly.pdbx_seq_one_letter_code
_entity_poly.pdbx_strand_id
1 'polypeptide(L)' 'MKRLETGNVRGISVKMQEEERERRDNYQPEVSLFDQLSAELDPVTQEMLQNMNIPHAKNLRTIQPIVKV' A
#
# COMPACT_ATOMS: atom_id res chain seq x y z
N MET A 1 -27.46 -19.71 16.55
CA MET A 1 -26.37 -18.77 16.90
C MET A 1 -26.45 -17.56 15.96
N LYS A 2 -27.48 -16.72 16.09
CA LYS A 2 -27.77 -15.67 15.09
C LYS A 2 -26.68 -14.60 14.95
N ARG A 3 -25.82 -14.44 15.97
CA ARG A 3 -24.74 -13.43 15.99
C ARG A 3 -23.48 -13.86 15.21
N LEU A 4 -23.24 -15.16 15.07
CA LEU A 4 -22.13 -15.68 14.26
C LEU A 4 -22.49 -15.71 12.77
N GLU A 5 -23.78 -15.88 12.46
CA GLU A 5 -24.33 -15.77 11.09
C GLU A 5 -24.13 -14.37 10.52
N THR A 6 -24.19 -13.32 11.36
CA THR A 6 -23.97 -11.93 10.96
C THR A 6 -22.48 -11.53 10.87
N GLY A 7 -21.56 -12.36 11.35
CA GLY A 7 -20.13 -12.11 11.24
C GLY A 7 -19.30 -12.47 12.48
N ASN A 8 -18.11 -11.88 12.56
CA ASN A 8 -17.17 -12.09 13.65
C ASN A 8 -17.70 -11.47 14.96
N VAL A 9 -17.68 -12.25 16.04
CA VAL A 9 -18.14 -11.78 17.35
C VAL A 9 -16.91 -11.46 18.20
N ARG A 10 -16.84 -10.23 18.72
CA ARG A 10 -15.74 -9.81 19.60
C ARG A 10 -15.66 -10.73 20.82
N GLY A 11 -14.46 -11.25 21.11
CA GLY A 11 -14.20 -12.12 22.27
C GLY A 11 -14.50 -13.61 22.07
N ILE A 12 -14.86 -14.03 20.85
CA ILE A 12 -15.05 -15.45 20.50
C ILE A 12 -14.11 -15.78 19.35
N SER A 13 -13.28 -16.82 19.53
CA SER A 13 -12.51 -17.43 18.44
C SER A 13 -13.19 -18.74 18.02
N VAL A 14 -13.57 -18.80 16.76
CA VAL A 14 -14.00 -20.05 16.13
C VAL A 14 -12.87 -20.45 15.18
N LYS A 15 -12.47 -21.72 15.19
CA LYS A 15 -11.43 -22.26 14.31
C LYS A 15 -11.60 -21.84 12.84
N MET A 16 -12.84 -21.86 12.34
CA MET A 16 -13.18 -21.42 10.98
C MET A 16 -12.89 -19.92 10.73
N GLN A 17 -13.13 -19.05 11.71
CA GLN A 17 -12.86 -17.62 11.61
C GLN A 17 -11.36 -17.32 11.66
N GLU A 18 -10.60 -18.11 12.41
CA GLU A 18 -9.13 -17.99 12.47
C GLU A 18 -8.49 -18.45 11.17
N GLU A 19 -8.90 -19.59 10.61
CA GLU A 19 -8.42 -20.07 9.30
C GLU A 19 -8.78 -19.10 8.16
N GLU A 20 -9.95 -18.45 8.22
CA GLU A 20 -10.33 -17.42 7.26
C GLU A 20 -9.50 -16.14 7.41
N ARG A 21 -9.19 -15.71 8.65
CA ARG A 21 -8.26 -14.60 8.89
C ARG A 21 -6.89 -14.92 8.35
N GLU A 22 -6.35 -16.10 8.63
CA GLU A 22 -5.03 -16.52 8.16
C GLU A 22 -4.97 -16.55 6.62
N ARG A 23 -6.03 -17.04 5.95
CA ARG A 23 -6.11 -17.00 4.48
C ARG A 23 -6.19 -15.57 3.93
N ARG A 24 -6.92 -14.67 4.59
CA ARG A 24 -7.04 -13.27 4.18
C ARG A 24 -5.75 -12.48 4.43
N ASP A 25 -5.10 -12.71 5.57
CA ASP A 25 -3.87 -12.02 5.95
C ASP A 25 -2.69 -12.50 5.09
N ASN A 26 -2.65 -13.78 4.71
CA ASN A 26 -1.65 -14.34 3.80
C ASN A 26 -1.94 -14.07 2.31
N TYR A 27 -3.03 -13.37 1.98
CA TYR A 27 -3.34 -13.05 0.59
C TYR A 27 -2.36 -12.02 0.05
N GLN A 28 -1.59 -12.41 -0.98
CA GLN A 28 -0.73 -11.52 -1.74
C GLN A 28 -1.28 -11.38 -3.17
N PRO A 29 -1.45 -10.15 -3.69
CA PRO A 29 -1.84 -9.94 -5.09
C PRO A 29 -0.70 -10.34 -6.04
N GLU A 30 -1.05 -10.72 -7.28
CA GLU A 30 -0.08 -11.12 -8.31
C GLU A 30 0.87 -9.98 -8.72
N VAL A 31 0.38 -8.73 -8.69
CA VAL A 31 1.15 -7.54 -9.04
C VAL A 31 1.17 -6.57 -7.87
N SER A 32 2.37 -6.10 -7.54
CA SER A 32 2.54 -5.07 -6.52
C SER A 32 2.04 -3.73 -7.04
N LEU A 33 1.24 -3.03 -6.24
CA LEU A 33 0.79 -1.66 -6.55
C LEU A 33 1.98 -0.70 -6.76
N PHE A 34 3.09 -0.94 -6.08
CA PHE A 34 4.31 -0.14 -6.19
C PHE A 34 4.98 -0.21 -7.57
N ASP A 35 4.84 -1.31 -8.30
CA ASP A 35 5.40 -1.41 -9.66
C ASP A 35 4.59 -0.62 -10.68
N GLN A 36 3.28 -0.47 -10.44
CA GLN A 36 2.37 0.27 -11.32
C GLN A 36 2.31 1.76 -10.98
N LEU A 37 2.57 2.12 -9.74
CA LEU A 37 2.50 3.51 -9.29
C LEU A 37 3.71 4.29 -9.83
N SER A 38 3.46 5.18 -10.79
CA SER A 38 4.41 6.25 -11.09
C SER A 38 4.44 7.21 -9.91
N ALA A 39 5.51 7.20 -9.12
CA ALA A 39 5.65 8.12 -8.01
C ALA A 39 5.79 9.55 -8.53
N GLU A 40 4.88 10.41 -8.09
CA GLU A 40 4.93 11.84 -8.37
C GLU A 40 5.92 12.47 -7.39
N LEU A 41 7.03 13.00 -7.91
CA LEU A 41 8.06 13.66 -7.12
C LEU A 41 7.98 15.17 -7.28
N ASP A 42 8.20 15.85 -6.16
CA ASP A 42 8.43 17.28 -6.12
C ASP A 42 9.90 17.60 -6.49
N PRO A 43 10.19 18.71 -7.19
CA PRO A 43 11.56 19.13 -7.53
C PRO A 43 12.55 19.09 -6.38
N VAL A 44 12.17 19.49 -5.15
CA VAL A 44 13.10 19.50 -4.00
C VAL A 44 13.51 18.07 -3.61
N THR A 45 12.56 17.13 -3.68
CA THR A 45 12.84 15.71 -3.39
C THR A 45 13.72 15.07 -4.47
N GLN A 46 13.63 15.54 -5.72
CA GLN A 46 14.51 15.07 -6.80
C GLN A 46 15.97 15.50 -6.57
N GLU A 47 16.20 16.75 -6.14
CA GLU A 47 17.53 17.23 -5.77
C GLU A 47 18.11 16.45 -4.57
N MET A 48 17.28 16.14 -3.57
CA MET A 48 17.68 15.28 -2.45
C MET A 48 18.14 13.89 -2.93
N LEU A 49 17.40 13.27 -3.84
CA LEU A 49 17.75 11.95 -4.38
C LEU A 49 19.04 11.97 -5.21
N GLN A 50 19.31 13.05 -5.94
CA GLN A 50 20.57 13.26 -6.66
C GLN A 50 21.75 13.36 -5.69
N ASN A 51 21.59 14.10 -4.59
CA ASN A 51 22.63 14.25 -3.57
C ASN A 51 22.94 12.94 -2.82
N MET A 52 21.95 12.06 -2.67
CA MET A 52 22.11 10.74 -2.06
C MET A 52 22.68 9.68 -3.02
N ASN A 53 22.98 10.05 -4.27
CA ASN A 53 23.52 9.17 -5.33
C ASN A 53 22.68 7.90 -5.56
N ILE A 54 21.35 8.00 -5.36
CA ILE A 54 20.42 6.91 -5.63
C ILE A 54 20.15 6.91 -7.14
N PRO A 55 20.45 5.82 -7.88
CA PRO A 55 20.21 5.78 -9.31
C PRO A 55 18.73 6.01 -9.60
N HIS A 56 18.44 6.84 -10.61
CA HIS A 56 17.08 7.23 -10.98
C HIS A 56 16.17 6.00 -11.07
N ALA A 57 15.24 5.87 -10.12
CA ALA A 57 14.26 4.80 -10.15
C ALA A 57 13.42 4.96 -11.44
N LYS A 58 13.23 3.85 -12.17
CA LYS A 58 12.69 3.84 -13.54
C LYS A 58 11.27 4.43 -13.68
N ASN A 59 10.57 4.75 -12.59
CA ASN A 59 9.15 5.09 -12.56
C ASN A 59 8.83 6.47 -11.94
N LEU A 60 9.79 7.39 -11.88
CA LEU A 60 9.59 8.72 -11.28
C LEU A 60 9.01 9.72 -12.30
N ARG A 61 7.92 10.41 -11.92
CA ARG A 61 7.37 11.55 -12.68
C ARG A 61 7.49 12.82 -11.85
N THR A 62 8.17 13.82 -12.37
CA THR A 62 8.30 15.12 -11.70
C THR A 62 7.11 16.01 -12.05
N ILE A 63 6.38 16.48 -11.03
CA ILE A 63 5.30 17.45 -11.22
C ILE A 63 5.82 18.83 -10.82
N GLN A 64 5.55 19.84 -11.64
CA GLN A 64 5.86 21.22 -11.26
C GLN A 64 4.84 21.70 -10.22
N PRO A 65 5.30 22.32 -9.11
CA PRO A 65 4.38 22.84 -8.11
C PRO A 65 3.45 23.86 -8.76
N ILE A 66 2.14 23.67 -8.57
CA ILE A 66 1.14 24.64 -9.02
C ILE A 66 1.28 25.85 -8.10
N VAL A 67 1.95 26.89 -8.57
CA VAL A 67 2.00 28.19 -7.90
C VAL A 67 0.58 28.75 -7.92
N LYS A 68 -0.15 28.60 -6.81
CA LYS A 68 -1.39 29.36 -6.59
C LYS A 68 -0.98 30.79 -6.27
N VAL A 69 -1.20 31.67 -7.27
CA VAL A 69 -1.18 33.13 -7.12
C VAL A 69 -2.30 33.57 -6.17
#